data_AF-A0A7Y5EBC2-F1
#
_entry.id   AF-A0A7Y5EBC2-F1
#
_cell.length_a   1.000
_cell.length_b   1.000
_cell.length_c   1.000
_cell.angle_alpha   90.00
_cell.angle_beta   90.00
_cell.angle_gamma   90.00
#
_symmetry.space_group_name_H-M   'P 1'
#
loop_
_entity.id
_entity.type
_entity.pdbx_description
1 polymer ?
#
loop_
_entity_poly.entity_id
_entity_poly.type
_entity_poly.pdbx_seq_one_letter_code
_entity_poly.pdbx_strand_id
1 'polypeptide(L)' 'MTYKVAFNFADGKTLFCTVQGNEVLLDAALRAGIKIPLDCREGVCATCQGRCESGQ' A
#
# COMPACT_ATOMS: atom_id res chain seq x y z
N MET A 1 6.33 -5.50 -15.48
CA MET A 1 4.99 -6.09 -15.23
C MET A 1 4.29 -5.23 -14.21
N THR A 2 2.98 -5.03 -14.33
CA THR A 2 2.20 -4.13 -13.48
C THR A 2 1.06 -4.88 -12.81
N TYR A 3 0.79 -4.55 -11.56
CA TYR A 3 -0.26 -5.16 -10.75
C TYR A 3 -1.30 -4.12 -10.37
N LYS A 4 -2.57 -4.54 -10.33
CA LYS A 4 -3.65 -3.74 -9.77
C LYS A 4 -3.87 -4.16 -8.33
N VAL A 5 -3.62 -3.26 -7.38
CA VAL A 5 -3.74 -3.54 -5.94
C VAL A 5 -4.91 -2.77 -5.36
N ALA A 6 -5.61 -3.40 -4.41
CA ALA A 6 -6.70 -2.81 -3.65
C ALA A 6 -6.27 -2.55 -2.20
N PHE A 7 -6.50 -1.34 -1.69
CA PHE A 7 -6.33 -0.94 -0.30
C PHE A 7 -7.70 -0.86 0.36
N ASN A 8 -7.96 -1.76 1.32
CA ASN A 8 -9.18 -1.75 2.13
C ASN A 8 -8.90 -1.06 3.46
N PHE A 9 -9.67 -0.03 3.76
CA PHE A 9 -9.54 0.76 4.98
C PHE A 9 -10.60 0.37 6.01
N ALA A 10 -10.30 0.62 7.29
CA ALA A 10 -11.21 0.31 8.39
C ALA A 10 -12.54 1.09 8.33
N ASP A 11 -12.57 2.21 7.60
CA ASP A 11 -13.80 2.99 7.36
C ASP A 11 -14.67 2.40 6.23
N GLY A 12 -14.30 1.23 5.69
CA GLY A 12 -15.03 0.53 4.64
C GLY A 12 -14.72 1.02 3.22
N LYS A 13 -13.83 2.02 3.04
CA LYS A 13 -13.43 2.45 1.71
C LYS A 13 -12.42 1.49 1.09
N THR A 14 -12.54 1.29 -0.21
CA THR A 14 -11.53 0.60 -1.02
C THR A 14 -10.98 1.54 -2.07
N LEU A 15 -9.66 1.71 -2.09
CA LEU A 15 -8.95 2.46 -3.13
C LEU A 15 -8.09 1.51 -3.96
N PHE A 16 -7.85 1.86 -5.22
CA PHE A 16 -7.07 1.04 -6.14
C PHE A 16 -5.89 1.84 -6.69
N CYS A 17 -4.74 1.19 -6.84
CA CYS A 17 -3.63 1.77 -7.60
C CYS A 17 -2.90 0.72 -8.44
N THR A 18 -2.08 1.21 -9.37
CA THR A 18 -1.19 0.37 -10.18
C THR A 18 0.20 0.37 -9.57
N VAL A 19 0.74 -0.83 -9.35
CA VAL A 19 2.06 -1.07 -8.74
C VAL A 19 2.97 -1.72 -9.79
N GLN A 20 4.18 -1.20 -9.95
CA GLN A 20 5.20 -1.84 -10.78
C GLN A 20 5.78 -3.06 -10.05
N GLY A 21 6.18 -4.11 -10.78
CA GLY A 21 6.60 -5.36 -10.12
C GLY A 21 7.84 -5.32 -9.23
N ASN A 22 8.63 -4.24 -9.30
CA ASN A 22 9.78 -4.01 -8.42
C ASN A 22 9.62 -2.72 -7.59
N GLU A 23 8.39 -2.21 -7.45
CA GLU A 23 8.10 -1.00 -6.69
C GLU A 23 7.57 -1.35 -5.30
N VAL A 24 8.02 -0.58 -4.30
CA VAL A 24 7.50 -0.72 -2.93
C VAL A 24 6.04 -0.30 -2.91
N LEU A 25 5.17 -1.15 -2.32
CA LEU A 25 3.73 -0.92 -2.28
C LEU A 25 3.35 0.45 -1.67
N LEU A 26 4.07 0.87 -0.62
CA LEU A 26 3.91 2.19 -0.01
C LEU A 26 4.15 3.32 -1.01
N ASP A 27 5.19 3.21 -1.83
CA ASP A 27 5.57 4.24 -2.79
C ASP A 27 4.53 4.35 -3.90
N ALA A 28 4.02 3.22 -4.37
CA ALA A 28 2.93 3.18 -5.35
C ALA A 28 1.65 3.83 -4.80
N ALA A 29 1.32 3.61 -3.52
CA ALA A 29 0.18 4.24 -2.86
C ALA A 29 0.35 5.76 -2.78
N LEU A 30 1.50 6.24 -2.31
CA LEU A 30 1.81 7.67 -2.20
C LEU A 30 1.81 8.36 -3.56
N ARG A 31 2.40 7.73 -4.57
CA ARG A 31 2.39 8.20 -5.97
C ARG A 31 0.98 8.31 -6.53
N ALA A 32 0.07 7.42 -6.12
CA ALA A 32 -1.34 7.47 -6.47
C ALA A 32 -2.17 8.45 -5.61
N GLY A 33 -1.54 9.15 -4.65
CA GLY A 33 -2.22 10.08 -3.75
C GLY A 33 -3.04 9.38 -2.64
N ILE A 34 -2.82 8.08 -2.42
CA ILE A 34 -3.49 7.32 -1.36
C ILE A 34 -2.75 7.57 -0.04
N LYS A 35 -3.46 8.15 0.93
CA LYS A 35 -2.92 8.40 2.26
C LYS A 35 -2.94 7.11 3.08
N ILE A 36 -1.76 6.63 3.45
CA ILE A 36 -1.57 5.47 4.32
C ILE A 36 -0.73 5.88 5.53
N PRO A 37 -0.93 5.25 6.71
CA PRO A 37 -0.06 5.47 7.86
C PRO A 37 1.40 5.11 7.50
N LEU A 38 2.31 6.06 7.64
CA LEU A 38 3.72 5.89 7.33
C LEU A 38 4.57 6.81 8.21
N ASP A 39 5.69 6.28 8.69
CA ASP A 39 6.67 7.03 9.47
C ASP A 39 8.11 6.68 9.03
N CYS A 40 8.73 5.63 9.59
CA CYS A 40 10.18 5.42 9.46
C CYS A 40 10.71 5.01 8.07
N ARG A 41 9.91 4.36 7.19
CA ARG A 41 10.34 3.70 5.93
C ARG A 41 11.46 2.66 6.00
N GLU A 42 12.09 2.48 7.16
CA GLU A 42 13.17 1.49 7.40
C GLU A 42 12.68 0.15 7.96
N GLY A 43 11.36 -0.05 8.11
CA GLY A 43 10.79 -1.31 8.59
C GLY A 43 10.88 -1.55 10.10
N VAL A 44 11.12 -0.50 10.91
CA VAL A 44 11.32 -0.63 12.37
C VAL A 44 10.13 -0.17 13.22
N CYS A 45 9.33 0.79 12.74
CA CYS A 45 8.28 1.46 13.55
C CYS A 45 6.92 0.75 13.55
N ALA A 46 6.68 -0.20 12.64
CA ALA A 46 5.38 -0.83 12.40
C ALA A 46 4.20 0.10 12.01
N THR A 47 4.38 1.42 11.87
CA THR A 47 3.30 2.35 11.51
C THR A 47 2.57 1.98 10.23
N CYS A 48 3.28 1.47 9.22
CA CYS A 48 2.70 1.07 7.94
C CYS A 48 2.23 -0.39 7.88
N GLN A 49 2.07 -1.05 9.04
CA GLN A 49 1.64 -2.43 9.09
C GLN A 49 0.24 -2.60 8.48
N GLY A 50 0.09 -3.65 7.67
CA GLY A 50 -1.16 -4.04 7.06
C GLY A 50 -1.23 -5.56 6.87
N ARG A 51 -2.39 -6.04 6.42
CA ARG A 51 -2.62 -7.47 6.15
C ARG A 51 -2.84 -7.68 4.66
N CYS A 52 -2.13 -8.65 4.08
CA CYS A 52 -2.42 -9.12 2.73
C CYS A 52 -3.60 -10.11 2.80
N GLU A 53 -4.77 -9.70 2.31
CA GLU A 53 -5.95 -10.58 2.24
C GLU A 53 -5.83 -11.60 1.10
N SER A 54 -5.16 -11.22 -0.01
CA SER A 54 -4.96 -12.07 -1.20
C SER A 54 -3.88 -11.49 -2.12
N GLY A 55 -3.26 -12.34 -2.94
CA GLY A 55 -2.19 -11.95 -3.88
C GLY A 55 -0.78 -12.23 -3.35
N GLN A 56 0.22 -11.99 -4.18
CA GLN A 56 1.66 -12.13 -3.87
C GLN A 56 2.45 -10.97 -4.45
#